data_AF-A0AAU3N6M9-F1
#
_entry.id   AF-A0AAU3N6M9-F1
#
_cell.length_a   1.000
_cell.length_b   1.000
_cell.length_c   1.000
_cell.angle_alpha   90.00
_cell.angle_beta   90.00
_cell.angle_gamma   90.00
#
_symmetry.space_group_name_H-M   'P 1'
#
loop_
_entity.id
_entity.type
_entity.pdbx_description
1 polymer ?
#
loop_
_entity_poly.entity_id
_entity_poly.type
_entity_poly.pdbx_seq_one_letter_code
_entity_poly.pdbx_strand_id
1 'polypeptide(L)'
;MDNIEYGAGLKTRAQTVAEFFPGAQLQHVTGAGISFVLGASYTAAGTSASPSSATVPSSVADDARSADDDPCSNLSYGSRG
;
A
#
# COMPACT_ATOMS: atom_id res chain seq x y z
N MET A 1 19.45 11.98 3.24
CA MET A 1 19.26 12.95 2.14
C MET A 1 18.69 12.17 0.97
N ASP A 2 17.55 12.60 0.44
CA ASP A 2 16.84 11.92 -0.64
C ASP A 2 17.32 12.50 -1.99
N ASN A 3 17.52 11.65 -3.01
CA ASN A 3 18.07 12.05 -4.31
C ASN A 3 17.28 11.46 -5.48
N ILE A 4 16.94 12.31 -6.46
CA ILE A 4 16.32 11.95 -7.73
C ILE A 4 17.38 12.06 -8.81
N GLU A 5 17.84 10.90 -9.28
CA GLU A 5 18.81 10.79 -10.36
C GLU A 5 18.10 10.70 -11.70
N TYR A 6 18.56 11.43 -12.71
CA TYR A 6 17.95 11.43 -14.03
C TYR A 6 18.99 11.40 -15.15
N GLY A 7 18.68 10.61 -16.18
CA GLY A 7 19.44 10.54 -17.42
C GLY A 7 19.17 11.69 -18.39
N ALA A 8 19.92 11.73 -19.49
CA ALA A 8 19.78 12.76 -20.51
C ALA A 8 18.33 12.87 -21.04
N GLY A 9 17.84 14.10 -21.17
CA GLY A 9 16.49 14.39 -21.67
C GLY A 9 15.34 14.16 -20.67
N LEU A 10 15.62 13.72 -19.44
CA LEU A 10 14.58 13.37 -18.45
C LEU A 10 14.40 14.42 -17.34
N LYS A 11 15.10 15.56 -17.41
CA LYS A 11 15.06 16.63 -16.40
C LYS A 11 13.65 17.07 -16.02
N THR A 12 12.79 17.34 -17.01
CA THR A 12 11.42 17.80 -16.77
C THR A 12 10.59 16.77 -16.01
N ARG A 13 10.73 15.48 -16.36
CA ARG A 13 10.05 14.40 -15.63
C ARG A 13 10.59 14.23 -14.22
N ALA A 14 11.90 14.38 -14.03
CA ALA A 14 12.52 14.33 -12.71
C ALA A 14 12.05 15.48 -11.81
N GLN A 15 11.83 16.68 -12.38
CA GLN A 15 11.24 17.81 -11.65
C GLN A 15 9.81 17.52 -11.20
N THR A 16 8.98 16.90 -12.04
CA THR A 16 7.63 16.47 -11.63
C THR A 16 7.68 15.49 -10.45
N VAL A 17 8.64 14.55 -10.43
CA VAL A 17 8.82 13.65 -9.29
C VAL A 17 9.23 14.45 -8.04
N ALA A 18 10.12 15.44 -8.18
CA ALA A 18 10.58 16.26 -7.06
C ALA A 18 9.47 17.07 -6.37
N GLU A 19 8.38 17.41 -7.08
CA GLU A 19 7.21 18.07 -6.48
C GLU A 19 6.55 17.22 -5.37
N PHE A 20 6.65 15.89 -5.46
CA PHE A 20 6.08 14.96 -4.45
C PHE A 20 7.02 14.66 -3.29
N PHE A 21 8.31 15.02 -3.40
CA PHE A 21 9.35 14.72 -2.42
C PHE A 21 10.06 16.01 -1.99
N PRO A 22 9.42 16.86 -1.18
CA PRO A 22 10.01 18.12 -0.74
C PRO A 22 11.33 17.87 0.01
N GLY A 23 12.41 18.47 -0.50
CA GLY A 23 13.78 18.31 0.03
C GLY A 23 14.65 17.30 -0.74
N ALA A 24 14.09 16.57 -1.71
CA ALA A 24 14.88 15.72 -2.59
C ALA A 24 15.77 16.55 -3.54
N GLN A 25 17.03 16.16 -3.67
CA GLN A 25 17.97 16.78 -4.60
C GLN A 25 17.81 16.17 -5.99
N LEU A 26 18.04 16.97 -7.04
CA LEU A 26 18.03 16.51 -8.43
C LEU A 26 19.46 16.34 -8.93
N GLN A 27 19.81 15.15 -9.39
CA GLN A 27 21.16 14.83 -9.87
C GLN A 27 21.13 14.27 -11.29
N HIS A 28 21.89 14.87 -12.19
CA HIS A 28 22.07 14.33 -13.53
C HIS A 28 23.09 13.18 -13.52
N VAL A 29 22.73 12.05 -14.13
CA VAL A 29 23.60 10.86 -14.24
C VAL A 29 23.72 10.40 -15.70
N THR A 30 24.77 9.64 -16.01
CA THR A 30 25.02 9.10 -17.35
C THR A 30 24.16 7.87 -17.68
N GLY A 31 23.46 7.32 -16.68
CA GLY A 31 22.53 6.21 -16.85
C GLY A 31 21.25 6.61 -17.59
N ALA A 32 20.59 5.62 -18.20
CA ALA A 32 19.27 5.82 -18.79
C ALA A 32 18.17 5.77 -17.71
N GLY A 33 17.16 6.64 -17.82
CA GLY A 33 15.98 6.60 -16.95
C GLY A 33 16.00 7.59 -15.78
N ILE A 34 15.08 7.38 -14.83
CA ILE A 34 14.95 8.13 -13.58
C ILE A 34 15.08 7.12 -12.44
N SER A 35 15.98 7.37 -11.49
CA SER A 35 16.18 6.57 -10.30
C SER A 35 15.91 7.44 -9.07
N PHE A 36 15.28 6.87 -8.05
CA PHE A 36 15.01 7.58 -6.80
C PHE A 36 15.65 6.85 -5.64
N VAL A 37 16.60 7.51 -4.99
CA VAL A 37 17.35 6.99 -3.84
C VAL A 37 16.77 7.64 -2.59
N LEU A 38 16.00 6.85 -1.84
CA LEU A 38 15.45 7.28 -0.56
C LEU A 38 16.48 7.10 0.56
N GLY A 39 16.65 8.13 1.36
CA GLY A 39 17.47 8.10 2.57
C GLY A 39 16.68 7.67 3.81
N ALA A 40 17.35 7.65 4.96
CA ALA A 40 16.73 7.34 6.26
C ALA A 40 15.57 8.28 6.65
N SER A 41 15.39 9.41 5.97
CA SER A 41 14.22 10.29 6.12
C SER A 41 12.90 9.57 5.80
N TYR A 42 12.92 8.60 4.89
CA TYR A 42 11.72 7.82 4.52
C TYR A 42 11.21 6.94 5.66
N THR A 43 12.09 6.46 6.55
CA THR A 43 11.65 5.62 7.68
C THR A 43 10.87 6.41 8.73
N ALA A 44 10.97 7.75 8.75
CA ALA A 44 10.27 8.60 9.71
C ALA A 44 8.80 8.87 9.33
N ALA A 45 8.42 8.73 8.06
CA ALA A 45 7.03 8.90 7.61
C ALA A 45 6.13 7.70 7.94
N GLY A 46 6.68 6.67 8.60
CA GLY A 46 6.11 5.33 8.67
C GLY A 46 5.31 4.95 9.92
N THR A 47 4.99 5.86 10.85
CA THR A 47 3.97 5.55 11.88
C THR A 47 2.59 5.99 11.43
N SER A 48 2.17 5.52 10.26
CA SER A 48 0.74 5.52 9.97
C SER A 48 0.11 4.53 10.95
N ALA A 49 -0.58 5.04 11.96
CA ALA A 49 -1.28 4.20 12.92
C ALA A 49 -2.18 3.25 12.13
N SER A 50 -2.04 1.95 12.36
CA SER A 50 -2.90 0.97 11.72
C SER A 50 -4.35 1.36 12.03
N PRO A 51 -5.24 1.49 11.03
CA PRO A 51 -6.62 1.85 11.31
C PRO A 51 -7.18 0.81 12.27
N SER A 52 -7.75 1.28 13.38
CA SER A 52 -8.42 0.38 14.33
C SER A 52 -9.47 -0.41 13.56
N SER A 53 -9.49 -1.75 13.74
CA SER A 53 -10.48 -2.60 13.11
C SER A 53 -11.87 -2.06 13.41
N ALA A 54 -12.65 -1.77 12.37
CA ALA A 54 -14.01 -1.33 12.52
C ALA A 54 -14.84 -2.45 13.15
N THR A 55 -15.76 -2.09 14.05
CA THR A 55 -16.70 -3.04 14.67
C THR A 55 -17.50 -3.73 13.58
N VAL A 56 -17.49 -5.06 13.59
CA VAL A 56 -18.27 -5.89 12.66
C VAL A 56 -19.76 -5.77 13.01
N PRO A 57 -20.67 -5.59 12.04
CA PRO A 57 -22.10 -5.62 12.32
C PRO A 57 -22.52 -6.94 12.98
N SER A 58 -23.45 -6.89 13.94
CA SER A 58 -23.89 -8.09 14.68
C SER A 58 -24.34 -9.21 13.75
N SER A 59 -25.09 -8.88 12.69
CA SER A 59 -25.55 -9.88 11.70
C SER A 59 -24.41 -10.68 11.04
N VAL A 60 -23.20 -10.13 10.94
CA VAL A 60 -22.03 -10.83 10.39
C VAL A 60 -21.30 -11.61 11.48
N ALA A 61 -21.23 -11.05 12.70
CA ALA A 61 -20.66 -11.73 13.84
C ALA A 61 -21.47 -12.98 14.24
N ASP A 62 -22.80 -12.91 14.13
CA ASP A 62 -23.73 -13.99 14.46
C ASP A 62 -23.69 -15.15 13.44
N ASP A 63 -23.32 -14.87 12.19
CA ASP A 63 -23.17 -15.89 11.13
C ASP A 63 -21.73 -16.40 10.98
N ALA A 64 -20.77 -15.79 11.69
CA ALA A 64 -19.37 -16.18 11.65
C ALA A 64 -19.20 -17.60 12.23
N ARG A 65 -18.50 -18.46 11.49
CA ARG A 65 -18.19 -19.83 11.89
C ARG A 65 -16.71 -20.02 12.13
N SER A 66 -16.38 -20.89 13.08
CA SER A 66 -15.00 -21.30 13.32
C SER A 66 -14.52 -22.19 12.17
N ALA A 67 -13.21 -22.23 11.95
CA ALA A 67 -12.63 -23.08 10.91
C ALA A 67 -12.85 -24.58 11.18
N ASP A 68 -13.07 -24.94 12.45
CA ASP A 68 -13.34 -26.32 12.89
C ASP A 68 -14.84 -26.68 12.89
N ASP A 69 -15.75 -25.74 12.57
CA ASP A 69 -17.18 -26.03 12.47
C ASP A 69 -17.48 -26.90 11.24
N ASP A 70 -18.41 -27.86 11.40
CA ASP A 70 -18.83 -28.72 10.30
C ASP A 70 -19.59 -27.90 9.22
N PRO A 71 -19.08 -27.85 7.97
CA PRO A 71 -19.72 -27.07 6.90
C PRO A 71 -21.11 -27.59 6.53
N CYS A 72 -21.45 -28.85 6.87
CA CYS A 72 -22.70 -29.50 6.51
C CYS A 72 -23.80 -29.36 7.58
N SER A 73 -23.48 -28.98 8.81
CA SER A 73 -24.39 -29.04 9.97
C SER A 73 -25.58 -28.07 9.94
N ASN A 74 -25.58 -27.06 9.06
CA ASN A 74 -26.68 -26.09 8.93
C ASN A 74 -27.12 -25.90 7.46
N LEU A 75 -26.98 -26.95 6.64
CA LEU A 75 -27.49 -26.97 5.27
C LEU A 75 -28.82 -27.73 5.23
N SER A 76 -29.89 -27.03 4.86
CA SER A 76 -31.16 -27.65 4.49
C SER A 76 -31.41 -27.38 3.02
N TYR A 77 -31.17 -28.39 2.18
CA TYR A 77 -31.66 -28.38 0.81
C TYR A 77 -33.12 -28.78 0.86
N GLY A 78 -34.02 -27.78 0.86
CA GLY A 78 -35.46 -27.98 0.92
C GLY A 78 -35.89 -29.17 0.05
N SER A 79 -36.64 -30.10 0.64
CA SER A 79 -37.12 -31.29 -0.04
C SER A 79 -37.90 -30.88 -1.29
N ARG A 80 -37.35 -31.18 -2.48
CA ARG A 80 -38.11 -31.10 -3.73
C ARG A 80 -39.33 -32.01 -3.58
N GLY A 81 -40.50 -31.40 -3.48
CA GLY A 81 -41.79 -32.06 -3.72
C GLY A 81 -41.98 -32.35 -5.19
#